data_AF-A0A5C5T097-F1
#
_entry.id   AF-A0A5C5T097-F1
#
_cell.length_a   1.000
_cell.length_b   1.000
_cell.length_c   1.000
_cell.angle_alpha   90.00
_cell.angle_beta   90.00
_cell.angle_gamma   90.00
#
_symmetry.space_group_name_H-M   'P 1'
#
loop_
_entity.id
_entity.type
_entity.pdbx_description
1 polymer ?
#
loop_
_entity_poly.entity_id
_entity_poly.type
_entity_poly.pdbx_seq_one_letter_code
_entity_poly.pdbx_strand_id
1 'polypeptide(L)'
;MKKTLKFMMIVLSLFLVFSVAKPAQAATDLPESHPFYEEITYLMDKGVVTGYPDGEIRPDQIVTRAEAAVMIGRVKGLDKTQKTTPFKDVPIGHYASGYIAEAAEAGYLKGYLNGTYRPEEPVSRGDMALIIERVFDLNFIYFHDIKDVPYVTYYYEAICRLLAANIAIGYPDGTFRPKLEVTRSQFSAFLARALEPEFKNKASIANSYKRDKTKTYTYLRHERGTSVDRYVKVPGTDGGEDQFVWETQIGEERYPEQEYETYKEFAIGYPYSFQNAHLVYPIEVGKSFVAGYNPDPVYYTITGVDQTVETEYKTFTNAVEITTDDGGKYYMVEGYAVVKWIQADGTIYSELKSVE
;
A
#
# COMPACT_ATOMS: atom_id res chain seq x y z
N MET A 1 23.71 14.80 -82.11
CA MET A 1 24.25 13.56 -81.49
C MET A 1 25.36 14.01 -80.54
N LYS A 2 25.40 13.79 -79.23
CA LYS A 2 24.92 12.69 -78.37
C LYS A 2 24.44 13.25 -77.02
N LYS A 3 23.47 12.55 -76.44
CA LYS A 3 22.93 12.70 -75.08
C LYS A 3 23.96 12.26 -74.04
N THR A 4 23.95 12.86 -72.84
CA THR A 4 23.97 12.10 -71.58
C THR A 4 23.35 12.91 -70.44
N LEU A 5 22.32 12.29 -69.88
CA LEU A 5 21.55 12.56 -68.68
C LEU A 5 22.26 11.93 -67.45
N LYS A 6 22.02 12.46 -66.24
CA LYS A 6 22.17 11.90 -64.85
C LYS A 6 23.04 12.83 -63.97
N PHE A 7 22.77 13.11 -62.69
CA PHE A 7 21.72 12.75 -61.75
C PHE A 7 21.79 13.73 -60.55
N MET A 8 20.61 14.03 -60.01
CA MET A 8 20.23 14.65 -58.75
C MET A 8 21.20 14.50 -57.54
N MET A 9 21.37 15.57 -56.76
CA MET A 9 21.29 15.49 -55.29
C MET A 9 20.90 16.87 -54.70
N ILE A 10 19.60 17.07 -54.49
CA ILE A 10 19.08 18.16 -53.66
C ILE A 10 19.22 17.71 -52.21
N VAL A 11 20.11 18.34 -51.46
CA VAL A 11 20.21 18.16 -50.00
C VAL A 11 19.15 19.03 -49.36
N LEU A 12 18.01 18.42 -49.04
CA LEU A 12 16.93 19.02 -48.27
C LEU A 12 17.32 18.96 -46.78
N SER A 13 17.86 20.04 -46.23
CA SER A 13 18.15 20.16 -44.80
C SER A 13 16.85 20.33 -44.00
N LEU A 14 16.33 19.21 -43.48
CA LEU A 14 15.34 19.21 -42.40
C LEU A 14 16.01 19.74 -41.12
N PHE A 15 15.70 20.98 -40.73
CA PHE A 15 15.89 21.41 -39.34
C PHE A 15 14.81 20.72 -38.48
N LEU A 16 15.13 19.53 -37.95
CA LEU A 16 14.39 19.01 -36.80
C LEU A 16 14.65 19.92 -35.61
N VAL A 17 13.65 20.72 -35.26
CA VAL A 17 13.60 21.37 -33.94
C VAL A 17 13.33 20.26 -32.93
N PHE A 18 14.39 19.61 -32.46
CA PHE A 18 14.31 18.84 -31.23
C PHE A 18 14.06 19.86 -30.12
N SER A 19 12.82 19.92 -29.63
CA SER A 19 12.55 20.52 -28.34
C SER A 19 13.35 19.73 -27.32
N VAL A 20 14.49 20.28 -26.90
CA VAL A 20 15.24 19.73 -25.77
C VAL A 20 14.28 19.85 -24.59
N ALA A 21 13.71 18.72 -24.17
CA ALA A 21 13.00 18.66 -22.90
C ALA A 21 13.98 19.21 -21.85
N LYS A 22 13.63 20.34 -21.22
CA LYS A 22 14.39 20.84 -20.08
C LYS A 22 14.48 19.68 -19.10
N PRO A 23 15.67 19.32 -18.59
CA PRO A 23 15.75 18.38 -17.49
C PRO A 23 14.80 18.89 -16.39
N ALA A 24 14.04 17.98 -15.77
CA ALA A 24 13.22 18.31 -14.63
C ALA A 24 14.10 19.09 -13.66
N GLN A 25 13.82 20.40 -13.51
CA GLN A 25 14.57 21.25 -12.60
C GLN A 25 14.41 20.59 -11.24
N ALA A 26 15.51 20.12 -10.64
CA ALA A 26 15.50 19.59 -9.29
C ALA A 26 14.80 20.64 -8.42
N ALA A 27 13.69 20.25 -7.81
CA ALA A 27 12.89 21.15 -6.99
C ALA A 27 13.77 21.66 -5.86
N THR A 28 14.03 22.96 -5.84
CA THR A 28 14.99 23.56 -4.92
C THR A 28 14.58 23.44 -3.45
N ASP A 29 13.31 23.13 -3.20
CA ASP A 29 12.67 22.99 -1.90
C ASP A 29 12.39 21.52 -1.49
N LEU A 30 12.94 20.54 -2.22
CA LEU A 30 12.86 19.12 -1.89
C LEU A 30 14.27 18.53 -1.68
N PRO A 31 14.89 18.73 -0.51
CA PRO A 31 16.19 18.13 -0.20
C PRO A 31 16.09 16.61 -0.04
N GLU A 32 17.15 15.87 -0.36
CA GLU A 32 17.24 14.40 -0.17
C GLU A 32 16.93 13.95 1.27
N SER A 33 17.15 14.83 2.25
CA SER A 33 16.83 14.57 3.66
C SER A 33 15.34 14.67 3.99
N HIS A 34 14.49 15.09 3.06
CA HIS A 34 13.05 15.21 3.29
C HIS A 34 12.44 13.80 3.49
N PRO A 35 11.58 13.55 4.50
CA PRO A 35 11.11 12.21 4.85
C PRO A 35 10.38 11.44 3.74
N PHE A 36 9.83 12.15 2.76
CA PHE A 36 9.12 11.58 1.61
C PHE A 36 9.83 11.87 0.27
N TYR A 37 11.15 12.08 0.29
CA TYR A 37 11.93 12.42 -0.90
C TYR A 37 11.78 11.37 -2.02
N GLU A 38 11.92 10.09 -1.67
CA GLU A 38 11.86 8.99 -2.63
C GLU A 38 10.46 8.85 -3.25
N GLU A 39 9.40 8.88 -2.42
CA GLU A 39 8.02 8.81 -2.91
C GLU A 39 7.66 9.96 -3.85
N ILE A 40 8.08 11.19 -3.50
CA ILE A 40 7.80 12.36 -4.32
C ILE A 40 8.59 12.30 -5.63
N THR A 41 9.87 11.92 -5.59
CA THR A 41 10.72 11.79 -6.79
C THR A 41 10.16 10.74 -7.73
N TYR A 42 9.72 9.58 -7.22
CA TYR A 42 9.02 8.57 -7.99
C TYR A 42 7.78 9.13 -8.71
N LEU A 43 6.94 9.89 -7.99
CA LEU A 43 5.75 10.49 -8.59
C LEU A 43 6.07 11.63 -9.57
N MET A 44 7.20 12.32 -9.41
CA MET A 44 7.70 13.29 -10.38
C MET A 44 8.13 12.60 -11.67
N ASP A 45 8.86 11.49 -11.56
CA ASP A 45 9.29 10.68 -12.71
C ASP A 45 8.10 10.08 -13.48
N LYS A 46 7.02 9.75 -12.78
CA LYS A 46 5.73 9.33 -13.37
C LYS A 46 4.90 10.50 -13.92
N GLY A 47 5.32 11.75 -13.72
CA GLY A 47 4.57 12.95 -14.13
C GLY A 47 3.29 13.22 -13.33
N VAL A 48 3.10 12.54 -12.19
CA VAL A 48 1.96 12.71 -11.30
C VAL A 48 2.11 14.00 -10.48
N VAL A 49 3.28 14.17 -9.87
CA VAL A 49 3.63 15.39 -9.14
C VAL A 49 4.44 16.29 -10.08
N THR A 50 3.98 17.53 -10.24
CA THR A 50 4.72 18.58 -10.94
C THR A 50 4.96 19.73 -9.98
N GLY A 51 6.05 20.47 -10.19
CA GLY A 51 6.29 21.73 -9.49
C GLY A 51 5.34 22.84 -9.96
N TYR A 52 5.39 23.95 -9.24
CA TYR A 52 4.77 25.21 -9.62
C TYR A 52 5.63 25.93 -10.67
N PRO A 53 5.10 26.96 -11.36
CA PRO A 53 5.84 27.67 -12.41
C PRO A 53 7.16 28.33 -11.95
N ASP A 54 7.33 28.54 -10.65
CA ASP A 54 8.54 29.07 -10.02
C ASP A 54 9.63 28.00 -9.79
N GLY A 55 9.33 26.71 -10.04
CA GLY A 55 10.25 25.60 -9.88
C GLY A 55 10.19 24.89 -8.54
N GLU A 56 9.36 25.36 -7.60
CA GLU A 56 9.16 24.72 -6.29
C GLU A 56 8.13 23.58 -6.36
N ILE A 57 8.18 22.65 -5.42
CA ILE A 57 7.19 21.56 -5.25
C ILE A 57 6.26 21.84 -4.08
N ARG A 58 6.69 22.64 -3.11
CA ARG A 58 6.04 23.01 -1.85
C ARG A 58 5.57 21.78 -1.06
N PRO A 59 6.50 20.87 -0.68
CA PRO A 59 6.14 19.59 -0.07
C PRO A 59 5.35 19.74 1.23
N ASP A 60 5.67 20.74 2.05
CA ASP A 60 5.04 20.96 3.36
C ASP A 60 3.81 21.86 3.32
N GLN A 61 3.41 22.35 2.15
CA GLN A 61 2.17 23.09 1.98
C GLN A 61 0.98 22.12 2.13
N ILE A 62 -0.09 22.56 2.79
CA ILE A 62 -1.36 21.82 2.84
C ILE A 62 -1.92 21.68 1.42
N VAL A 63 -2.27 20.44 1.04
CA VAL A 63 -2.82 20.16 -0.28
C VAL A 63 -4.30 20.51 -0.33
N THR A 64 -4.71 21.20 -1.39
CA THR A 64 -6.13 21.49 -1.63
C THR A 64 -6.82 20.32 -2.32
N ARG A 65 -8.15 20.28 -2.24
CA ARG A 65 -8.96 19.27 -2.95
C ARG A 65 -8.74 19.33 -4.47
N ALA A 66 -8.56 20.52 -5.05
CA ALA A 66 -8.25 20.67 -6.48
C ALA A 66 -6.87 20.11 -6.84
N GLU A 67 -5.84 20.35 -6.02
CA GLU A 67 -4.50 19.79 -6.25
C GLU A 67 -4.51 18.26 -6.12
N ALA A 68 -5.26 17.72 -5.15
CA ALA A 68 -5.49 16.28 -5.03
C ALA A 68 -6.17 15.72 -6.29
N ALA A 69 -7.20 16.39 -6.83
CA ALA A 69 -7.88 15.98 -8.07
C ALA A 69 -6.93 15.94 -9.27
N VAL A 70 -6.03 16.91 -9.39
CA VAL A 70 -5.00 16.92 -10.45
C VAL A 70 -4.06 15.72 -10.32
N MET A 71 -3.57 15.43 -9.11
CA MET A 71 -2.69 14.29 -8.88
C MET A 71 -3.40 12.96 -9.18
N ILE A 72 -4.64 12.79 -8.72
CA ILE A 72 -5.46 11.60 -9.01
C ILE A 72 -5.71 11.45 -10.51
N GLY A 73 -6.06 12.54 -11.18
CA GLY A 73 -6.30 12.53 -12.62
C GLY A 73 -5.08 12.10 -13.41
N ARG A 74 -3.87 12.49 -12.98
CA ARG A 74 -2.61 12.03 -13.59
C ARG A 74 -2.32 10.57 -13.30
N VAL A 75 -2.54 10.12 -12.06
CA VAL A 75 -2.42 8.69 -11.68
C VAL A 75 -3.31 7.82 -12.55
N LYS A 76 -4.53 8.27 -12.85
CA LYS A 76 -5.53 7.53 -13.63
C LYS A 76 -5.52 7.85 -15.13
N GLY A 77 -4.62 8.69 -15.61
CA GLY A 77 -4.54 9.07 -17.02
C GLY A 77 -5.79 9.77 -17.56
N LEU A 78 -6.52 10.51 -16.70
CA LEU A 78 -7.74 11.22 -17.07
C LEU A 78 -7.45 12.44 -17.95
N ASP A 79 -8.44 12.88 -18.72
CA ASP A 79 -8.33 14.09 -19.54
C ASP A 79 -8.29 15.34 -18.66
N LYS A 80 -7.30 16.19 -18.91
CA LYS A 80 -7.11 17.48 -18.22
C LYS A 80 -7.94 18.60 -18.83
N THR A 81 -8.52 18.40 -20.01
CA THR A 81 -9.23 19.44 -20.76
C THR A 81 -10.35 20.03 -19.91
N GLN A 82 -10.31 21.34 -19.75
CA GLN A 82 -11.29 22.07 -18.94
C GLN A 82 -12.71 21.83 -19.45
N LYS A 83 -13.59 21.28 -18.60
CA LYS A 83 -14.98 20.97 -18.94
C LYS A 83 -15.94 21.34 -17.81
N THR A 84 -17.22 21.40 -18.13
CA THR A 84 -18.27 21.62 -17.12
C THR A 84 -18.25 20.50 -16.11
N THR A 85 -18.28 20.85 -14.83
CA THR A 85 -18.31 19.88 -13.73
C THR A 85 -19.74 19.74 -13.19
N PRO A 86 -20.07 18.65 -12.46
CA PRO A 86 -21.34 18.54 -11.74
C PRO A 86 -21.42 19.46 -10.51
N PHE A 87 -20.36 20.22 -10.20
CA PHE A 87 -20.25 21.02 -8.98
C PHE A 87 -20.38 22.52 -9.26
N LYS A 88 -21.28 23.17 -8.54
CA LYS A 88 -21.65 24.58 -8.80
C LYS A 88 -20.54 25.60 -8.50
N ASP A 89 -19.56 25.21 -7.70
CA ASP A 89 -18.44 26.05 -7.25
C ASP A 89 -17.13 25.75 -8.01
N VAL A 90 -17.18 24.91 -9.06
CA VAL A 90 -16.05 24.67 -9.95
C VAL A 90 -16.40 25.15 -11.36
N PRO A 91 -16.03 26.40 -11.71
CA PRO A 91 -16.30 26.93 -13.04
C PRO A 91 -15.50 26.19 -14.12
N ILE A 92 -15.98 26.19 -15.36
CA ILE A 92 -15.30 25.52 -16.49
C ILE A 92 -13.83 25.96 -16.63
N GLY A 93 -13.55 27.25 -16.44
CA GLY A 93 -12.20 27.82 -16.53
C GLY A 93 -11.29 27.54 -15.33
N HIS A 94 -11.75 26.78 -14.33
CA HIS A 94 -10.90 26.34 -13.21
C HIS A 94 -9.81 25.38 -13.71
N TYR A 95 -8.55 25.55 -13.28
CA TYR A 95 -7.42 24.76 -13.81
C TYR A 95 -7.59 23.24 -13.61
N ALA A 96 -8.30 22.84 -12.55
CA ALA A 96 -8.60 21.44 -12.23
C ALA A 96 -9.95 20.93 -12.76
N SER A 97 -10.75 21.74 -13.48
CA SER A 97 -12.14 21.38 -13.84
C SER A 97 -12.24 20.09 -14.65
N GLY A 98 -11.34 19.86 -15.60
CA GLY A 98 -11.24 18.63 -16.39
C GLY A 98 -11.08 17.41 -15.50
N TYR A 99 -10.00 17.39 -14.72
CA TYR A 99 -9.71 16.30 -13.78
C TYR A 99 -10.80 16.09 -12.74
N ILE A 100 -11.36 17.16 -12.16
CA ILE A 100 -12.45 17.05 -11.18
C ILE A 100 -13.68 16.38 -11.82
N ALA A 101 -14.03 16.76 -13.05
CA ALA A 101 -15.20 16.21 -13.72
C ALA A 101 -14.99 14.74 -14.12
N GLU A 102 -13.85 14.40 -14.74
CA GLU A 102 -13.50 13.01 -15.09
C GLU A 102 -13.43 12.10 -13.85
N ALA A 103 -12.77 12.57 -12.78
CA ALA A 103 -12.61 11.77 -11.58
C ALA A 103 -13.93 11.61 -10.79
N ALA A 104 -14.85 12.57 -10.89
CA ALA A 104 -16.19 12.44 -10.33
C ALA A 104 -17.05 11.45 -11.13
N GLU A 105 -16.94 11.48 -12.46
CA GLU A 105 -17.62 10.56 -13.37
C GLU A 105 -17.15 9.11 -13.17
N ALA A 106 -15.84 8.91 -12.97
CA ALA A 106 -15.25 7.62 -12.64
C ALA A 106 -15.49 7.16 -11.18
N GLY A 107 -16.13 7.99 -10.34
CA GLY A 107 -16.43 7.65 -8.95
C GLY A 107 -15.27 7.79 -7.96
N TYR A 108 -14.09 8.21 -8.41
CA TYR A 108 -12.91 8.44 -7.57
C TYR A 108 -13.10 9.61 -6.61
N LEU A 109 -13.79 10.66 -7.07
CA LEU A 109 -14.07 11.86 -6.28
C LEU A 109 -15.57 12.05 -6.06
N LYS A 110 -15.91 12.54 -4.87
CA LYS A 110 -17.29 12.93 -4.51
C LYS A 110 -17.31 14.36 -3.99
N GLY A 111 -18.34 15.10 -4.39
CA GLY A 111 -18.67 16.40 -3.80
C GLY A 111 -19.56 16.26 -2.56
N TYR A 112 -19.98 17.39 -2.05
CA TYR A 112 -20.86 17.51 -0.89
C TYR A 112 -22.33 17.48 -1.32
N LEU A 113 -23.22 17.11 -0.39
CA LEU A 113 -24.67 17.00 -0.63
C LEU A 113 -25.33 18.30 -1.15
N ASN A 114 -24.72 19.45 -0.88
CA ASN A 114 -25.18 20.76 -1.35
C ASN A 114 -24.77 21.08 -2.81
N GLY A 115 -24.15 20.12 -3.52
CA GLY A 115 -23.71 20.25 -4.91
C GLY A 115 -22.38 21.00 -5.09
N THR A 116 -21.57 21.16 -4.05
CA THR A 116 -20.22 21.77 -4.14
C THR A 116 -19.11 20.73 -4.14
N TYR A 117 -17.95 21.05 -4.72
CA TYR A 117 -16.72 20.27 -4.58
C TYR A 117 -15.76 20.87 -3.55
N ARG A 118 -15.77 22.19 -3.38
CA ARG A 118 -14.88 22.99 -2.53
C ARG A 118 -13.40 22.85 -2.91
N PRO A 119 -13.02 23.30 -4.12
CA PRO A 119 -11.69 23.02 -4.69
C PRO A 119 -10.53 23.57 -3.85
N GLU A 120 -10.72 24.70 -3.18
CA GLU A 120 -9.68 25.36 -2.40
C GLU A 120 -9.65 24.93 -0.92
N GLU A 121 -10.59 24.08 -0.48
CA GLU A 121 -10.52 23.55 0.88
C GLU A 121 -9.39 22.52 1.01
N PRO A 122 -8.68 22.49 2.16
CA PRO A 122 -7.72 21.46 2.50
C PRO A 122 -8.30 20.04 2.45
N VAL A 123 -7.44 19.06 2.16
CA VAL A 123 -7.78 17.64 2.32
C VAL A 123 -7.45 17.20 3.74
N SER A 124 -8.45 16.69 4.47
CA SER A 124 -8.23 16.02 5.76
C SER A 124 -7.68 14.61 5.58
N ARG A 125 -6.99 14.04 6.58
CA ARG A 125 -6.52 12.65 6.57
C ARG A 125 -7.65 11.63 6.38
N GLY A 126 -8.84 11.90 6.94
CA GLY A 126 -10.01 11.05 6.75
C GLY A 126 -10.53 11.10 5.31
N ASP A 127 -10.60 12.30 4.72
CA ASP A 127 -11.00 12.46 3.31
C ASP A 127 -9.96 11.87 2.35
N MET A 128 -8.67 12.00 2.67
CA MET A 128 -7.59 11.34 1.95
C MET A 128 -7.80 9.82 1.93
N ALA A 129 -8.17 9.20 3.05
CA ALA A 129 -8.44 7.76 3.09
C ALA A 129 -9.58 7.36 2.14
N LEU A 130 -10.68 8.14 2.12
CA LEU A 130 -11.81 7.91 1.21
C LEU A 130 -11.45 8.10 -0.27
N ILE A 131 -10.52 9.01 -0.55
CA ILE A 131 -10.02 9.22 -1.91
C ILE A 131 -9.17 8.03 -2.34
N ILE A 132 -8.17 7.66 -1.53
CA ILE A 132 -7.24 6.58 -1.86
C ILE A 132 -7.96 5.23 -1.96
N GLU A 133 -8.92 4.93 -1.07
CA GLU A 133 -9.66 3.66 -1.17
C GLU A 133 -10.39 3.52 -2.51
N ARG A 134 -10.97 4.62 -3.03
CA ARG A 134 -11.77 4.61 -4.27
C ARG A 134 -10.89 4.61 -5.50
N VAL A 135 -9.82 5.41 -5.46
CA VAL A 135 -8.87 5.50 -6.57
C VAL A 135 -8.20 4.15 -6.82
N PHE A 136 -7.86 3.41 -5.77
CA PHE A 136 -7.16 2.13 -5.89
C PHE A 136 -8.03 0.91 -5.65
N ASP A 137 -9.35 1.10 -5.55
CA ASP A 137 -10.34 0.03 -5.33
C ASP A 137 -9.89 -0.95 -4.22
N LEU A 138 -9.57 -0.39 -3.05
CA LEU A 138 -9.02 -1.15 -1.93
C LEU A 138 -10.13 -2.02 -1.30
N ASN A 139 -10.28 -3.23 -1.81
CA ASN A 139 -11.36 -4.11 -1.35
C ASN A 139 -11.04 -4.92 -0.10
N PHE A 140 -9.76 -5.01 0.29
CA PHE A 140 -9.38 -5.70 1.51
C PHE A 140 -9.51 -4.78 2.72
N ILE A 141 -10.32 -5.19 3.70
CA ILE A 141 -10.55 -4.47 4.93
C ILE A 141 -10.17 -5.35 6.13
N TYR A 142 -9.41 -4.76 7.05
CA TYR A 142 -9.14 -5.34 8.36
C TYR A 142 -9.78 -4.44 9.41
N PHE A 143 -10.84 -4.92 10.06
CA PHE A 143 -11.53 -4.14 11.09
C PHE A 143 -10.79 -4.22 12.42
N HIS A 144 -10.55 -3.07 13.04
CA HIS A 144 -10.04 -2.98 14.40
C HIS A 144 -10.33 -1.63 15.03
N ASP A 145 -10.30 -1.58 16.36
CA ASP A 145 -10.50 -0.32 17.06
C ASP A 145 -9.32 0.63 16.81
N ILE A 146 -9.67 1.84 16.37
CA ILE A 146 -8.79 2.98 16.22
C ILE A 146 -9.26 4.03 17.21
N LYS A 147 -8.36 4.46 18.11
CA LYS A 147 -8.72 5.20 19.33
C LYS A 147 -9.57 6.45 19.08
N ASP A 148 -9.32 7.15 17.99
CA ASP A 148 -9.98 8.41 17.61
C ASP A 148 -10.88 8.30 16.37
N VAL A 149 -11.21 7.08 15.94
CA VAL A 149 -12.08 6.81 14.79
C VAL A 149 -13.16 5.80 15.21
N PRO A 150 -14.31 6.28 15.73
CA PRO A 150 -15.45 5.41 16.01
C PRO A 150 -15.93 4.68 14.75
N TYR A 151 -16.40 3.43 14.90
CA TYR A 151 -16.83 2.58 13.78
C TYR A 151 -17.96 3.18 12.93
N VAL A 152 -18.76 4.09 13.51
CA VAL A 152 -19.86 4.80 12.84
C VAL A 152 -19.41 6.00 12.00
N THR A 153 -18.12 6.33 11.99
CA THR A 153 -17.62 7.45 11.17
C THR A 153 -17.53 7.08 9.70
N TYR A 154 -17.88 8.02 8.82
CA TYR A 154 -18.00 7.77 7.38
C TYR A 154 -16.67 7.39 6.67
N TYR A 155 -15.52 7.61 7.31
CA TYR A 155 -14.20 7.21 6.83
C TYR A 155 -13.60 6.00 7.56
N TYR A 156 -14.30 5.39 8.52
CA TYR A 156 -13.77 4.29 9.32
C TYR A 156 -13.28 3.12 8.46
N GLU A 157 -14.13 2.65 7.54
CA GLU A 157 -13.78 1.54 6.67
C GLU A 157 -12.61 1.87 5.72
N ALA A 158 -12.60 3.08 5.17
CA ALA A 158 -11.52 3.56 4.30
C ALA A 158 -10.17 3.54 5.03
N ILE A 159 -10.17 4.01 6.28
CA ILE A 159 -8.97 3.98 7.11
C ILE A 159 -8.53 2.53 7.35
N CYS A 160 -9.45 1.64 7.70
CA CYS A 160 -9.16 0.22 7.89
C CYS A 160 -8.54 -0.41 6.63
N ARG A 161 -9.07 -0.11 5.43
CA ARG A 161 -8.52 -0.55 4.14
C ARG A 161 -7.11 -0.04 3.90
N LEU A 162 -6.84 1.25 4.17
CA LEU A 162 -5.51 1.83 4.00
C LEU A 162 -4.48 1.20 4.95
N LEU A 163 -4.88 0.93 6.20
CA LEU A 163 -4.04 0.25 7.19
C LEU A 163 -3.75 -1.19 6.74
N ALA A 164 -4.77 -1.91 6.29
CA ALA A 164 -4.66 -3.27 5.78
C ALA A 164 -3.75 -3.35 4.53
N ALA A 165 -3.87 -2.37 3.62
CA ALA A 165 -3.05 -2.25 2.43
C ALA A 165 -1.60 -1.77 2.71
N ASN A 166 -1.27 -1.44 3.97
CA ASN A 166 -0.02 -0.83 4.41
C ASN A 166 0.30 0.53 3.76
N ILE A 167 -0.72 1.24 3.28
CA ILE A 167 -0.61 2.60 2.73
C ILE A 167 -0.51 3.62 3.86
N ALA A 168 -1.21 3.36 4.96
CA ALA A 168 -1.09 4.08 6.22
C ALA A 168 -0.77 3.12 7.37
N ILE A 169 -0.36 3.68 8.50
CA ILE A 169 -0.03 2.91 9.72
C ILE A 169 -0.59 3.50 11.03
N GLY A 170 -1.20 4.68 10.98
CA GLY A 170 -1.60 5.43 12.18
C GLY A 170 -0.41 6.01 12.95
N TYR A 171 -0.63 6.37 14.21
CA TYR A 171 0.35 6.93 15.12
C TYR A 171 0.65 5.95 16.27
N PRO A 172 1.83 6.05 16.92
CA PRO A 172 2.20 5.17 18.05
C PRO A 172 1.23 5.21 19.24
N ASP A 173 0.44 6.28 19.38
CA ASP A 173 -0.59 6.44 20.42
C ASP A 173 -1.93 5.74 20.11
N GLY A 174 -1.98 4.97 19.01
CA GLY A 174 -3.14 4.23 18.54
C GLY A 174 -4.19 5.08 17.81
N THR A 175 -3.86 6.33 17.47
CA THR A 175 -4.74 7.24 16.71
C THR A 175 -4.46 7.22 15.21
N PHE A 176 -5.43 7.68 14.41
CA PHE A 176 -5.25 7.98 12.98
C PHE A 176 -5.24 9.48 12.66
N ARG A 177 -5.82 10.30 13.55
CA ARG A 177 -5.95 11.76 13.44
C ARG A 177 -6.67 12.19 12.16
N PRO A 178 -7.91 11.73 11.92
CA PRO A 178 -8.61 11.90 10.64
C PRO A 178 -8.93 13.37 10.30
N LYS A 179 -8.97 14.25 11.30
CA LYS A 179 -9.26 15.68 11.12
C LYS A 179 -8.03 16.52 10.78
N LEU A 180 -6.82 15.97 10.88
CA LEU A 180 -5.62 16.72 10.49
C LEU A 180 -5.58 16.87 8.98
N GLU A 181 -5.25 18.07 8.52
CA GLU A 181 -4.99 18.35 7.12
C GLU A 181 -3.68 17.68 6.68
N VAL A 182 -3.64 17.19 5.45
CA VAL A 182 -2.44 16.58 4.89
C VAL A 182 -1.62 17.58 4.10
N THR A 183 -0.29 17.50 4.22
CA THR A 183 0.61 18.22 3.32
C THR A 183 0.63 17.57 1.93
N ARG A 184 1.13 18.31 0.94
CA ARG A 184 1.31 17.80 -0.42
C ARG A 184 2.25 16.60 -0.46
N SER A 185 3.31 16.61 0.35
CA SER A 185 4.23 15.49 0.51
C SER A 185 3.57 14.27 1.14
N GLN A 186 2.74 14.45 2.17
CA GLN A 186 2.00 13.36 2.79
C GLN A 186 1.00 12.72 1.81
N PHE A 187 0.23 13.53 1.08
CA PHE A 187 -0.69 13.03 0.07
C PHE A 187 0.05 12.27 -1.05
N SER A 188 1.19 12.80 -1.50
CA SER A 188 2.08 12.16 -2.47
C SER A 188 2.58 10.81 -1.96
N ALA A 189 3.02 10.72 -0.70
CA ALA A 189 3.46 9.47 -0.12
C ALA A 189 2.34 8.41 -0.09
N PHE A 190 1.09 8.79 0.19
CA PHE A 190 -0.03 7.83 0.12
C PHE A 190 -0.29 7.31 -1.30
N LEU A 191 -0.19 8.17 -2.32
CA LEU A 191 -0.31 7.77 -3.72
C LEU A 191 0.83 6.82 -4.13
N ALA A 192 2.08 7.17 -3.81
CA ALA A 192 3.24 6.34 -4.14
C ALA A 192 3.13 4.95 -3.50
N ARG A 193 2.74 4.88 -2.22
CA ARG A 193 2.49 3.63 -1.50
C ARG A 193 1.38 2.77 -2.09
N ALA A 194 0.35 3.40 -2.65
CA ALA A 194 -0.74 2.70 -3.30
C ALA A 194 -0.31 2.17 -4.69
N LEU A 195 0.60 2.87 -5.37
CA LEU A 195 1.10 2.50 -6.69
C LEU A 195 2.20 1.44 -6.66
N GLU A 196 3.10 1.53 -5.69
CA GLU A 196 4.36 0.79 -5.68
C GLU A 196 4.65 0.20 -4.30
N PRO A 197 4.77 -1.15 -4.20
CA PRO A 197 5.06 -1.87 -2.97
C PRO A 197 6.28 -1.40 -2.20
N GLU A 198 7.33 -0.96 -2.90
CA GLU A 198 8.60 -0.59 -2.26
C GLU A 198 8.42 0.57 -1.27
N PHE A 199 7.46 1.47 -1.54
CA PHE A 199 7.15 2.60 -0.66
C PHE A 199 6.17 2.24 0.45
N LYS A 200 5.43 1.14 0.33
CA LYS A 200 4.44 0.74 1.35
C LYS A 200 5.12 0.70 2.70
N ASN A 201 4.42 1.18 3.73
CA ASN A 201 5.00 1.24 5.05
C ASN A 201 5.46 -0.17 5.45
N LYS A 202 6.74 -0.26 5.83
CA LYS A 202 7.22 -1.32 6.71
C LYS A 202 6.41 -1.24 8.00
N ALA A 203 6.22 -2.34 8.72
CA ALA A 203 5.30 -2.29 9.85
C ALA A 203 5.76 -1.23 10.86
N SER A 204 4.77 -0.55 11.43
CA SER A 204 4.92 0.69 12.19
C SER A 204 5.37 0.53 13.62
N ILE A 205 5.65 -0.71 14.01
CA ILE A 205 6.16 -1.06 15.30
C ILE A 205 7.65 -1.36 15.15
N ALA A 206 8.47 -0.83 16.06
CA ALA A 206 9.80 -1.36 16.26
C ALA A 206 9.66 -2.88 16.43
N ASN A 207 10.54 -3.66 15.81
CA ASN A 207 10.55 -5.12 15.93
C ASN A 207 9.30 -5.81 15.34
N SER A 208 8.85 -5.33 14.18
CA SER A 208 7.78 -5.96 13.39
C SER A 208 8.04 -7.44 13.06
N TYR A 209 6.98 -8.25 13.06
CA TYR A 209 7.02 -9.64 12.59
C TYR A 209 6.65 -9.79 11.11
N LYS A 210 6.31 -8.72 10.39
CA LYS A 210 6.04 -8.78 8.94
C LYS A 210 7.26 -9.23 8.15
N ARG A 211 7.01 -10.03 7.12
CA ARG A 211 8.02 -10.41 6.14
C ARG A 211 8.45 -9.21 5.30
N ASP A 212 9.70 -9.23 4.85
CA ASP A 212 10.23 -8.29 3.87
C ASP A 212 9.60 -8.57 2.50
N LYS A 213 8.75 -7.65 2.05
CA LYS A 213 8.00 -7.76 0.78
C LYS A 213 8.89 -7.82 -0.46
N THR A 214 10.18 -7.49 -0.35
CA THR A 214 11.14 -7.58 -1.46
C THR A 214 11.75 -8.97 -1.60
N LYS A 215 11.49 -9.87 -0.64
CA LYS A 215 12.10 -11.20 -0.55
C LYS A 215 11.15 -12.30 -0.96
N THR A 216 11.73 -13.40 -1.43
CA THR A 216 11.02 -14.66 -1.66
C THR A 216 11.29 -15.60 -0.49
N TYR A 217 10.23 -16.14 0.12
CA TYR A 217 10.33 -17.07 1.24
C TYR A 217 9.94 -18.46 0.78
N THR A 218 10.77 -19.46 1.12
CA THR A 218 10.49 -20.85 0.76
C THR A 218 10.31 -21.67 2.03
N TYR A 219 9.22 -22.45 2.12
CA TYR A 219 8.91 -23.30 3.27
C TYR A 219 8.81 -24.76 2.86
N LEU A 220 9.32 -25.67 3.70
CA LEU A 220 8.93 -27.08 3.67
C LEU A 220 7.51 -27.20 4.21
N ARG A 221 6.67 -28.02 3.58
CA ARG A 221 5.28 -28.28 3.98
C ARG A 221 5.04 -29.77 4.11
N HIS A 222 4.54 -30.22 5.24
CA HIS A 222 4.22 -31.63 5.47
C HIS A 222 3.24 -32.14 4.40
N GLU A 223 3.58 -33.26 3.75
CA GLU A 223 2.83 -33.90 2.66
C GLU A 223 2.56 -33.06 1.40
N ARG A 224 2.93 -31.77 1.37
CA ARG A 224 2.73 -30.86 0.23
C ARG A 224 4.03 -30.42 -0.45
N GLY A 225 5.18 -30.88 0.04
CA GLY A 225 6.48 -30.58 -0.55
C GLY A 225 7.01 -29.22 -0.11
N THR A 226 7.01 -28.23 -1.01
CA THR A 226 7.55 -26.90 -0.77
C THR A 226 6.53 -25.83 -1.17
N SER A 227 6.33 -24.82 -0.33
CA SER A 227 5.66 -23.59 -0.72
C SER A 227 6.67 -22.49 -1.01
N VAL A 228 6.32 -21.62 -1.96
CA VAL A 228 7.10 -20.41 -2.25
C VAL A 228 6.17 -19.21 -2.13
N ASP A 229 6.52 -18.31 -1.24
CA ASP A 229 5.72 -17.16 -0.89
C ASP A 229 6.39 -15.91 -1.45
N ARG A 230 5.65 -15.14 -2.27
CA ARG A 230 6.13 -13.91 -2.92
C ARG A 230 5.13 -12.79 -2.75
N TYR A 231 5.60 -11.55 -2.55
CA TYR A 231 4.72 -10.39 -2.57
C TYR A 231 4.51 -9.93 -4.02
N VAL A 232 3.33 -10.20 -4.57
CA VAL A 232 3.03 -10.02 -6.00
C VAL A 232 1.73 -9.27 -6.20
N LYS A 233 1.60 -8.70 -7.39
CA LYS A 233 0.38 -8.08 -7.88
C LYS A 233 -0.55 -9.17 -8.42
N VAL A 234 -1.69 -9.39 -7.76
CA VAL A 234 -2.73 -10.33 -8.20
C VAL A 234 -3.93 -9.56 -8.74
N PRO A 235 -4.64 -10.08 -9.77
CA PRO A 235 -5.87 -9.47 -10.24
C PRO A 235 -6.92 -9.35 -9.13
N GLY A 236 -7.61 -8.21 -9.08
CA GLY A 236 -8.79 -8.05 -8.22
C GLY A 236 -9.91 -9.02 -8.65
N THR A 237 -10.76 -9.42 -7.70
CA THR A 237 -11.97 -10.20 -8.04
C THR A 237 -12.96 -9.33 -8.81
N ASP A 238 -13.74 -9.95 -9.71
CA ASP A 238 -14.83 -9.31 -10.45
C ASP A 238 -14.45 -8.06 -11.26
N GLY A 239 -13.20 -8.01 -11.75
CA GLY A 239 -12.70 -6.87 -12.54
C GLY A 239 -12.29 -5.66 -11.71
N GLY A 240 -12.14 -5.83 -10.38
CA GLY A 240 -11.53 -4.85 -9.49
C GLY A 240 -10.06 -4.62 -9.81
N GLU A 241 -9.50 -3.53 -9.28
CA GLU A 241 -8.08 -3.21 -9.49
C GLU A 241 -7.18 -4.30 -8.89
N ASP A 242 -6.08 -4.56 -9.59
CA ASP A 242 -5.04 -5.46 -9.11
C ASP A 242 -4.50 -5.02 -7.73
N GLN A 243 -4.27 -5.98 -6.84
CA GLN A 243 -3.79 -5.72 -5.49
C GLN A 243 -2.47 -6.43 -5.22
N PHE A 244 -1.65 -5.83 -4.36
CA PHE A 244 -0.42 -6.47 -3.89
C PHE A 244 -0.67 -7.27 -2.62
N VAL A 245 -0.46 -8.59 -2.71
CA VAL A 245 -0.67 -9.57 -1.64
C VAL A 245 0.53 -10.51 -1.55
N TRP A 246 0.66 -11.25 -0.46
CA TRP A 246 1.50 -12.45 -0.44
C TRP A 246 0.80 -13.54 -1.25
N GLU A 247 1.48 -14.16 -2.21
CA GLU A 247 0.99 -15.34 -2.91
C GLU A 247 1.83 -16.54 -2.47
N THR A 248 1.18 -17.49 -1.81
CA THR A 248 1.73 -18.80 -1.45
C THR A 248 1.50 -19.74 -2.64
N GLN A 249 2.58 -20.14 -3.31
CA GLN A 249 2.55 -21.10 -4.41
C GLN A 249 2.93 -22.50 -3.91
N ILE A 250 2.08 -23.50 -4.17
CA ILE A 250 2.34 -24.93 -3.88
C ILE A 250 2.08 -25.72 -5.15
N GLY A 251 3.14 -26.18 -5.82
CA GLY A 251 3.02 -26.76 -7.16
C GLY A 251 2.41 -25.74 -8.15
N GLU A 252 1.25 -26.07 -8.71
CA GLU A 252 0.50 -25.20 -9.63
C GLU A 252 -0.55 -24.33 -8.90
N GLU A 253 -0.85 -24.63 -7.63
CA GLU A 253 -1.85 -23.91 -6.84
C GLU A 253 -1.27 -22.61 -6.28
N ARG A 254 -2.09 -21.56 -6.25
CA ARG A 254 -1.73 -20.22 -5.77
C ARG A 254 -2.78 -19.73 -4.78
N TYR A 255 -2.32 -19.30 -3.61
CA TYR A 255 -3.18 -18.83 -2.53
C TYR A 255 -2.77 -17.41 -2.13
N PRO A 256 -3.62 -16.40 -2.37
CA PRO A 256 -3.31 -15.05 -1.95
C PRO A 256 -3.63 -14.85 -0.46
N GLU A 257 -2.76 -14.15 0.24
CA GLU A 257 -2.81 -13.87 1.67
C GLU A 257 -2.37 -12.43 1.95
N GLN A 258 -2.96 -11.80 2.95
CA GLN A 258 -2.57 -10.47 3.39
C GLN A 258 -2.03 -10.52 4.81
N GLU A 259 -0.84 -9.96 4.99
CA GLU A 259 -0.26 -9.73 6.30
C GLU A 259 -0.62 -8.35 6.83
N TYR A 260 -0.98 -8.34 8.10
CA TYR A 260 -1.29 -7.14 8.84
C TYR A 260 -0.65 -7.18 10.22
N GLU A 261 -0.28 -6.02 10.74
CA GLU A 261 0.34 -5.91 12.05
C GLU A 261 0.11 -4.51 12.61
N THR A 262 -0.26 -4.47 13.89
CA THR A 262 -0.47 -3.27 14.70
C THR A 262 0.30 -3.37 16.00
N TYR A 263 0.22 -2.30 16.79
CA TYR A 263 0.56 -2.33 18.22
C TYR A 263 -0.30 -3.28 19.07
N LYS A 264 -1.32 -3.95 18.52
CA LYS A 264 -2.19 -4.91 19.23
C LYS A 264 -1.98 -6.35 18.81
N GLU A 265 -1.82 -6.60 17.51
CA GLU A 265 -1.63 -7.96 16.99
C GLU A 265 -0.97 -7.99 15.61
N PHE A 266 -0.40 -9.14 15.29
CA PHE A 266 -0.06 -9.59 13.94
C PHE A 266 -1.11 -10.61 13.49
N ALA A 267 -1.64 -10.43 12.28
CA ALA A 267 -2.67 -11.29 11.71
C ALA A 267 -2.42 -11.57 10.22
N ILE A 268 -2.93 -12.70 9.76
CA ILE A 268 -2.96 -13.10 8.35
C ILE A 268 -4.43 -13.35 7.97
N GLY A 269 -4.82 -12.95 6.77
CA GLY A 269 -6.15 -13.24 6.23
C GLY A 269 -6.10 -13.49 4.74
N TYR A 270 -7.07 -14.24 4.22
CA TYR A 270 -7.27 -14.33 2.77
C TYR A 270 -7.97 -13.07 2.27
N PRO A 271 -7.67 -12.59 1.06
CA PRO A 271 -8.45 -11.55 0.42
C PRO A 271 -9.94 -11.91 0.46
N TYR A 272 -10.78 -10.96 0.86
CA TYR A 272 -12.25 -11.11 0.93
C TYR A 272 -12.77 -12.16 1.92
N SER A 273 -11.92 -12.64 2.85
CA SER A 273 -12.29 -13.64 3.85
C SER A 273 -11.95 -13.21 5.28
N PHE A 274 -12.05 -14.16 6.20
CA PHE A 274 -11.73 -14.00 7.61
C PHE A 274 -10.22 -13.86 7.83
N GLN A 275 -9.88 -13.27 8.96
CA GLN A 275 -8.52 -13.05 9.44
C GLN A 275 -8.28 -13.90 10.68
N ASN A 276 -7.03 -14.31 10.89
CA ASN A 276 -6.58 -15.02 12.07
C ASN A 276 -5.42 -14.27 12.71
N ALA A 277 -5.52 -13.99 14.00
CA ALA A 277 -4.38 -13.51 14.78
C ALA A 277 -3.35 -14.64 14.91
N HIS A 278 -2.08 -14.31 14.73
CA HIS A 278 -0.95 -15.22 14.95
C HIS A 278 -0.03 -14.74 16.09
N LEU A 279 -0.14 -13.48 16.50
CA LEU A 279 0.58 -12.94 17.66
C LEU A 279 -0.16 -11.73 18.22
N VAL A 280 -0.13 -11.55 19.54
CA VAL A 280 -0.73 -10.38 20.21
C VAL A 280 0.29 -9.62 21.06
N TYR A 281 0.12 -8.31 21.13
CA TYR A 281 0.99 -7.34 21.80
C TYR A 281 0.36 -6.78 23.08
N PRO A 282 1.15 -6.43 24.12
CA PRO A 282 2.58 -6.75 24.26
C PRO A 282 2.82 -8.27 24.29
N ILE A 283 4.02 -8.68 23.85
CA ILE A 283 4.47 -10.07 23.81
C ILE A 283 4.87 -10.47 25.23
N GLU A 284 4.04 -11.29 25.86
CA GLU A 284 4.20 -11.70 27.25
C GLU A 284 3.85 -13.18 27.41
N VAL A 285 4.72 -13.94 28.07
CA VAL A 285 4.46 -15.36 28.36
C VAL A 285 3.20 -15.50 29.21
N GLY A 286 2.34 -16.45 28.85
CA GLY A 286 1.03 -16.69 29.47
C GLY A 286 -0.11 -15.89 28.85
N LYS A 287 0.18 -14.97 27.91
CA LYS A 287 -0.86 -14.24 27.20
C LYS A 287 -1.53 -15.12 26.17
N SER A 288 -2.86 -15.16 26.22
CA SER A 288 -3.68 -15.97 25.32
C SER A 288 -4.53 -15.13 24.38
N PHE A 289 -4.84 -15.70 23.22
CA PHE A 289 -5.70 -15.11 22.21
C PHE A 289 -6.43 -16.21 21.44
N VAL A 290 -7.44 -15.84 20.67
CA VAL A 290 -8.29 -16.77 19.92
C VAL A 290 -8.20 -16.43 18.44
N ALA A 291 -8.09 -17.46 17.60
CA ALA A 291 -8.28 -17.36 16.15
C ALA A 291 -9.18 -18.50 15.66
N GLY A 292 -9.61 -18.46 14.40
CA GLY A 292 -10.56 -19.42 13.83
C GLY A 292 -12.02 -18.98 13.93
N TYR A 293 -12.90 -19.80 13.35
CA TYR A 293 -14.32 -19.51 13.20
C TYR A 293 -15.16 -20.28 14.23
N ASN A 294 -16.31 -19.73 14.63
CA ASN A 294 -17.29 -20.43 15.44
C ASN A 294 -18.02 -21.48 14.58
N PRO A 295 -17.92 -22.79 14.86
CA PRO A 295 -17.86 -23.35 16.21
C PRO A 295 -16.53 -23.89 16.69
N ASP A 296 -15.46 -23.77 15.91
CA ASP A 296 -14.16 -24.36 16.21
C ASP A 296 -13.09 -23.28 16.43
N PRO A 297 -13.20 -22.43 17.48
CA PRO A 297 -12.15 -21.50 17.83
C PRO A 297 -10.92 -22.28 18.31
N VAL A 298 -9.74 -21.84 17.87
CA VAL A 298 -8.45 -22.35 18.36
C VAL A 298 -7.91 -21.33 19.36
N TYR A 299 -7.52 -21.81 20.54
CA TYR A 299 -6.92 -20.97 21.56
C TYR A 299 -5.40 -21.05 21.48
N TYR A 300 -4.75 -19.90 21.52
CA TYR A 300 -3.31 -19.75 21.42
C TYR A 300 -2.78 -19.15 22.71
N THR A 301 -1.61 -19.57 23.14
CA THR A 301 -0.90 -18.98 24.28
C THR A 301 0.56 -18.77 23.95
N ILE A 302 1.08 -17.58 24.22
CA ILE A 302 2.53 -17.32 24.17
C ILE A 302 3.18 -18.10 25.31
N THR A 303 3.96 -19.12 25.00
CA THR A 303 4.58 -20.01 26.00
C THR A 303 6.07 -19.77 26.18
N GLY A 304 6.72 -19.05 25.25
CA GLY A 304 8.13 -18.70 25.35
C GLY A 304 8.47 -17.45 24.55
N VAL A 305 9.46 -16.72 25.03
CA VAL A 305 10.14 -15.62 24.32
C VAL A 305 11.64 -15.93 24.30
N ASP A 306 12.37 -15.32 23.36
CA ASP A 306 13.82 -15.55 23.18
C ASP A 306 14.18 -17.04 23.00
N GLN A 307 13.30 -17.79 22.35
CA GLN A 307 13.51 -19.20 22.09
C GLN A 307 14.52 -19.39 20.97
N THR A 308 15.36 -20.41 21.13
CA THR A 308 16.23 -20.88 20.06
C THR A 308 15.46 -21.90 19.23
N VAL A 309 15.24 -21.58 17.95
CA VAL A 309 14.60 -22.47 16.99
C VAL A 309 15.51 -22.67 15.80
N GLU A 310 15.81 -23.93 15.51
CA GLU A 310 16.55 -24.33 14.32
C GLU A 310 15.57 -24.54 13.16
N THR A 311 15.90 -23.95 12.01
CA THR A 311 15.25 -24.22 10.72
C THR A 311 16.28 -24.60 9.67
N GLU A 312 15.81 -25.17 8.56
CA GLU A 312 16.64 -25.46 7.37
C GLU A 312 17.35 -24.21 6.81
N TYR A 313 16.74 -23.02 6.95
CA TYR A 313 17.36 -21.77 6.56
C TYR A 313 18.52 -21.37 7.49
N LYS A 314 18.23 -21.25 8.79
CA LYS A 314 19.20 -20.90 9.84
C LYS A 314 18.62 -21.12 11.24
N THR A 315 19.48 -21.01 12.24
CA THR A 315 19.06 -20.92 13.64
C THR A 315 18.64 -19.49 13.99
N PHE A 316 17.50 -19.35 14.65
CA PHE A 316 17.03 -18.11 15.26
C PHE A 316 17.10 -18.23 16.77
N THR A 317 17.46 -17.15 17.48
CA THR A 317 17.60 -17.14 18.94
C THR A 317 16.64 -16.18 19.65
N ASN A 318 15.76 -15.55 18.90
CA ASN A 318 14.81 -14.54 19.34
C ASN A 318 13.36 -14.92 18.98
N ALA A 319 13.06 -16.22 18.91
CA ALA A 319 11.74 -16.66 18.51
C ALA A 319 10.73 -16.56 19.67
N VAL A 320 9.51 -16.18 19.34
CA VAL A 320 8.35 -16.33 20.22
C VAL A 320 7.73 -17.69 19.95
N GLU A 321 7.60 -18.51 20.98
CA GLU A 321 6.87 -19.77 20.93
C GLU A 321 5.41 -19.52 21.29
N ILE A 322 4.50 -19.94 20.41
CA ILE A 322 3.07 -19.92 20.62
C ILE A 322 2.57 -21.37 20.58
N THR A 323 1.87 -21.78 21.63
CA THR A 323 1.25 -23.10 21.75
C THR A 323 -0.27 -23.01 21.52
N THR A 324 -0.81 -23.89 20.69
CA THR A 324 -2.26 -24.08 20.50
C THR A 324 -2.85 -24.99 21.58
N ASP A 325 -4.15 -24.89 21.82
CA ASP A 325 -4.88 -25.72 22.79
C ASP A 325 -4.87 -27.22 22.48
N ASP A 326 -4.74 -27.59 21.21
CA ASP A 326 -4.50 -28.98 20.78
C ASP A 326 -3.06 -29.47 21.05
N GLY A 327 -2.15 -28.58 21.49
CA GLY A 327 -0.76 -28.88 21.83
C GLY A 327 0.25 -28.63 20.70
N GLY A 328 -0.20 -28.19 19.53
CA GLY A 328 0.68 -27.70 18.47
C GLY A 328 1.49 -26.46 18.88
N LYS A 329 2.60 -26.22 18.21
CA LYS A 329 3.50 -25.10 18.47
C LYS A 329 3.96 -24.43 17.19
N TYR A 330 3.95 -23.11 17.14
CA TYR A 330 4.67 -22.40 16.10
C TYR A 330 5.54 -21.29 16.67
N TYR A 331 6.58 -20.98 15.91
CA TYR A 331 7.64 -20.06 16.28
C TYR A 331 7.59 -18.87 15.33
N MET A 332 7.43 -17.69 15.90
CA MET A 332 7.45 -16.43 15.16
C MET A 332 8.74 -15.67 15.42
N VAL A 333 9.28 -15.03 14.39
CA VAL A 333 10.50 -14.22 14.48
C VAL A 333 10.29 -12.88 13.80
N GLU A 334 10.79 -11.82 14.44
CA GLU A 334 10.81 -10.45 13.90
C GLU A 334 11.41 -10.42 12.48
N GLY A 335 10.67 -9.87 11.52
CA GLY A 335 11.06 -9.80 10.10
C GLY A 335 10.80 -11.06 9.27
N TYR A 336 10.31 -12.16 9.87
CA TYR A 336 10.12 -13.45 9.18
C TYR A 336 8.73 -14.07 9.36
N ALA A 337 7.86 -13.47 10.17
CA ALA A 337 6.59 -14.06 10.60
C ALA A 337 6.79 -15.45 11.21
N VAL A 338 5.96 -16.44 10.84
CA VAL A 338 6.13 -17.84 11.29
C VAL A 338 7.31 -18.47 10.56
N VAL A 339 8.29 -18.98 11.32
CA VAL A 339 9.47 -19.68 10.77
C VAL A 339 9.39 -21.20 10.91
N LYS A 340 8.60 -21.71 11.85
CA LYS A 340 8.42 -23.15 12.07
C LYS A 340 7.09 -23.43 12.76
N TRP A 341 6.38 -24.48 12.34
CA TRP A 341 5.15 -24.98 12.96
C TRP A 341 5.24 -26.49 13.11
N ILE A 342 5.05 -26.96 14.34
CA ILE A 342 5.06 -28.34 14.79
C ILE A 342 3.65 -28.69 15.31
N GLN A 343 3.08 -29.80 14.88
CA GLN A 343 1.82 -30.32 15.39
C GLN A 343 2.00 -30.97 16.77
N ALA A 344 0.90 -31.24 17.48
CA ALA A 344 0.93 -31.82 18.82
C ALA A 344 1.62 -33.19 18.90
N ASP A 345 1.63 -33.95 17.80
CA ASP A 345 2.30 -35.25 17.68
C ASP A 345 3.80 -35.13 17.38
N GLY A 346 4.33 -33.91 17.24
CA GLY A 346 5.72 -33.63 16.91
C GLY A 346 6.01 -33.50 15.40
N THR A 347 5.01 -33.69 14.54
CA THR A 347 5.17 -33.53 13.10
C THR A 347 5.46 -32.08 12.73
N ILE A 348 6.54 -31.82 11.98
CA ILE A 348 6.84 -30.49 11.44
C ILE A 348 5.88 -30.23 10.28
N TYR A 349 4.86 -29.41 10.53
CA TYR A 349 3.86 -29.02 9.54
C TYR A 349 4.44 -28.04 8.50
N SER A 350 5.22 -27.06 8.98
CA SER A 350 5.85 -26.03 8.13
C SER A 350 7.19 -25.61 8.70
N GLU A 351 8.18 -25.36 7.84
CA GLU A 351 9.52 -24.92 8.26
C GLU A 351 10.19 -24.04 7.20
N LEU A 352 10.73 -22.89 7.62
CA LEU A 352 11.42 -21.96 6.73
C LEU A 352 12.73 -22.55 6.23
N LYS A 353 12.82 -22.68 4.91
CA LYS A 353 13.92 -23.30 4.17
C LYS A 353 14.90 -22.29 3.57
N SER A 354 14.40 -21.21 2.96
CA SER A 354 15.27 -20.15 2.43
C SER A 354 14.55 -18.81 2.33
N VAL A 355 15.35 -17.74 2.30
CA VAL A 355 14.91 -16.38 2.00
C VAL A 355 15.89 -15.78 0.99
N GLU A 356 15.37 -15.38 -0.17
CA GLU A 356 16.16 -14.86 -1.31
C GLU A 356 15.83 -13.39 -1.61
#